data_AF-A0A2G4T0Y4-F1
#
_entry.id   AF-A0A2G4T0Y4-F1
#
_cell.length_a   1.000
_cell.length_b   1.000
_cell.length_c   1.000
_cell.angle_alpha   90.00
_cell.angle_beta   90.00
_cell.angle_gamma   90.00
#
_symmetry.space_group_name_H-M   'P 1'
#
loop_
_entity.id
_entity.type
_entity.pdbx_description
1 polymer ?
#
loop_
_entity_poly.entity_id
_entity_poly.type
_entity_poly.pdbx_seq_one_letter_code
_entity_poly.pdbx_strand_id
1 'polypeptide(L)' 'MQDIGQLTFPRSLEELASFVNLKNIRTLLMVTDAFWRLCRPLHNEELWKTKRRPTHPAIYSLIDSTKDWHRFCALRFE' A
#
# COMPACT_ATOMS: atom_id res chain seq x y z
N MET A 1 0.19 10.18 16.36
CA MET A 1 0.00 9.19 15.27
C MET A 1 -1.29 8.45 15.56
N GLN A 2 -2.24 8.39 14.62
CA GLN A 2 -3.50 7.67 14.81
C GLN A 2 -3.36 6.29 14.15
N ASP A 3 -3.61 5.23 14.91
CA ASP A 3 -3.65 3.88 14.34
C ASP A 3 -4.93 3.76 13.49
N ILE A 4 -4.73 3.47 12.20
CA ILE A 4 -5.80 3.36 11.19
C ILE A 4 -6.20 1.91 10.91
N GLY A 5 -5.48 0.93 11.49
CA GLY A 5 -5.76 -0.47 11.26
C GLY A 5 -4.64 -1.42 11.69
N GLN A 6 -5.02 -2.45 12.44
CA GLN A 6 -4.12 -3.55 12.81
C GLN A 6 -4.43 -4.79 11.96
N LEU A 7 -3.42 -5.31 11.27
CA LEU A 7 -3.49 -6.51 10.45
C LEU A 7 -2.31 -7.43 10.77
N THR A 8 -2.60 -8.73 10.91
CA THR A 8 -1.59 -9.77 10.95
C THR A 8 -1.57 -10.46 9.59
N PHE A 9 -0.50 -10.26 8.83
CA PHE A 9 -0.35 -10.91 7.52
C PHE A 9 -0.14 -12.42 7.69
N PRO A 10 -0.72 -13.23 6.78
CA PRO A 10 -0.54 -14.67 6.81
C PRO A 10 0.92 -15.01 6.54
N ARG A 11 1.43 -16.02 7.25
CA ARG A 11 2.81 -16.51 7.11
C ARG A 11 2.92 -17.71 6.17
N SER A 12 1.78 -18.29 5.79
CA SER A 12 1.68 -19.40 4.84
C SER A 12 0.43 -19.28 3.97
N LEU A 13 0.32 -20.14 2.96
CA LEU A 13 -0.85 -20.16 2.07
C LEU A 13 -2.11 -20.67 2.77
N GLU A 14 -1.97 -21.57 3.74
CA GLU A 14 -3.09 -22.10 4.53
C GLU A 14 -3.75 -21.01 5.37
N GLU A 15 -2.94 -20.10 5.92
CA GLU A 15 -3.45 -18.96 6.69
C GLU A 15 -4.17 -17.92 5.81
N LEU A 16 -3.92 -17.90 4.50
CA LEU A 16 -4.51 -16.92 3.58
C LEU A 16 -6.03 -16.98 3.56
N ALA A 17 -6.62 -18.17 3.58
CA ALA A 17 -8.07 -18.33 3.59
C ALA A 17 -8.71 -17.67 4.82
N SER A 18 -8.04 -17.78 5.98
CA SER A 18 -8.49 -17.13 7.23
C SER A 18 -8.24 -15.62 7.21
N PHE A 19 -7.19 -15.18 6.51
CA PHE A 19 -6.86 -13.77 6.37
C PHE A 19 -7.86 -13.02 5.47
N VAL A 20 -8.35 -13.65 4.40
CA VAL A 20 -9.33 -13.06 3.46
C VAL A 20 -10.73 -13.13 4.07
N ASN A 21 -10.94 -12.36 5.14
CA ASN A 21 -12.22 -12.16 5.79
C ASN A 21 -12.68 -10.69 5.68
N LEU A 22 -13.97 -10.45 5.90
CA LEU A 22 -14.57 -9.12 5.77
C LEU A 22 -13.93 -8.06 6.68
N LYS A 23 -13.47 -8.45 7.88
CA LYS A 23 -12.81 -7.52 8.81
C LYS A 23 -11.50 -7.04 8.22
N ASN A 24 -10.64 -7.96 7.78
CA ASN A 24 -9.33 -7.63 7.21
C ASN A 24 -9.46 -6.87 5.88
N ILE A 25 -10.42 -7.25 5.03
CA ILE A 25 -10.72 -6.53 3.79
C ILE A 25 -11.12 -5.10 4.08
N ARG A 26 -12.01 -4.85 5.07
CA ARG A 26 -12.41 -3.48 5.45
C ARG A 26 -11.21 -2.66 5.94
N THR A 27 -10.35 -3.24 6.78
CA THR A 27 -9.14 -2.55 7.26
C THR A 27 -8.21 -2.21 6.10
N LEU A 28 -7.97 -3.14 5.17
CA LEU A 28 -7.16 -2.89 3.97
C LEU A 28 -7.74 -1.77 3.09
N LEU A 29 -9.07 -1.72 2.93
CA LEU A 29 -9.75 -0.66 2.20
C LEU A 29 -9.58 0.71 2.87
N MET A 30 -9.67 0.78 4.21
CA MET A 30 -9.42 2.01 4.95
C MET A 30 -7.96 2.49 4.82
N VAL A 31 -7.00 1.57 4.92
CA VAL A 31 -5.57 1.88 4.71
C VAL A 31 -5.34 2.39 3.28
N THR A 32 -5.98 1.77 2.29
CA THR A 32 -5.89 2.18 0.89
C THR A 32 -6.50 3.57 0.67
N ASP A 33 -7.67 3.86 1.22
CA ASP A 33 -8.30 5.19 1.14
C ASP A 33 -7.43 6.26 1.82
N ALA A 34 -6.93 5.99 3.03
CA ALA A 34 -6.04 6.88 3.75
C ALA A 34 -4.75 7.15 2.96
N PHE A 35 -4.17 6.11 2.35
CA PHE A 35 -3.01 6.24 1.47
C PHE A 35 -3.27 7.23 0.33
N TRP A 36 -4.34 7.03 -0.43
CA TRP A 36 -4.62 7.88 -1.59
C TRP A 36 -4.99 9.31 -1.20
N ARG A 37 -5.67 9.51 -0.07
CA ARG A 37 -5.99 10.85 0.45
C ARG A 37 -4.76 11.61 0.92
N LEU A 38 -3.86 10.93 1.62
CA LEU A 38 -2.66 11.55 2.20
C LEU A 38 -1.46 11.54 1.26
N CYS A 39 -1.54 10.82 0.14
CA CYS A 39 -0.51 10.82 -0.88
C CYS A 39 -0.22 12.27 -1.35
N ARG A 40 1.06 12.62 -1.30
CA ARG A 40 1.58 13.85 -1.90
C ARG A 40 2.39 13.50 -3.15
N PRO A 41 2.35 14.36 -4.19
CA PRO A 41 3.22 14.22 -5.34
C PRO A 41 4.68 14.21 -4.91
N LEU A 42 5.44 13.27 -5.45
CA LEU A 42 6.86 13.17 -5.20
C LEU A 42 7.62 14.18 -6.08
N HIS A 43 8.22 15.21 -5.47
CA HIS A 43 8.96 16.24 -6.20
C HIS A 43 10.40 15.83 -6.59
N ASN A 44 10.94 14.77 -5.99
CA ASN A 44 12.32 14.31 -6.26
C ASN A 44 12.37 12.77 -6.29
N GLU A 45 12.17 12.23 -7.49
CA GLU A 45 12.09 10.79 -7.78
C GLU A 45 13.38 10.04 -7.43
N GLU A 46 14.53 10.64 -7.71
CA GLU A 46 15.85 10.02 -7.47
C GLU A 46 16.13 9.85 -5.97
N LEU A 47 15.75 10.83 -5.15
CA LEU A 47 15.88 10.73 -3.69
C LEU A 47 14.94 9.68 -3.09
N TRP A 48 13.82 9.38 -3.75
CA TRP A 48 12.90 8.34 -3.30
C TRP A 48 13.33 6.94 -3.73
N LYS A 49 13.88 6.79 -4.94
CA LYS A 49 14.44 5.51 -5.42
C LYS A 49 15.52 4.96 -4.48
N THR A 50 16.32 5.83 -3.86
CA THR A 50 17.36 5.44 -2.90
C THR A 50 16.82 5.02 -1.52
N LYS A 51 15.60 5.46 -1.16
CA LYS A 51 14.99 5.19 0.16
C LYS A 51 13.99 4.02 0.15
N ARG A 52 13.51 3.60 -1.02
CA ARG A 52 12.53 2.52 -1.14
C ARG A 52 13.20 1.15 -1.25
N ARG A 53 12.57 0.13 -0.67
CA ARG A 53 12.81 -1.25 -1.13
C ARG A 53 12.11 -1.42 -2.48
N PRO A 54 12.77 -2.02 -3.49
CA PRO A 54 12.14 -2.26 -4.78
C PRO A 54 10.89 -3.13 -4.61
N THR A 55 9.74 -2.63 -5.07
CA THR A 55 8.54 -3.45 -5.22
C THR A 55 8.71 -4.35 -6.43
N HIS A 56 8.30 -5.62 -6.30
CA HIS A 56 8.42 -6.58 -7.40
C HIS A 56 7.63 -6.08 -8.63
N PRO A 57 8.20 -6.14 -9.86
CA PRO A 57 7.59 -5.54 -11.06
C PRO A 57 6.15 -5.98 -11.34
N ALA A 58 5.84 -7.26 -11.08
CA ALA A 58 4.49 -7.81 -11.27
C ALA A 58 3.41 -7.17 -10.38
N ILE A 59 3.78 -6.43 -9.33
CA ILE A 59 2.80 -5.73 -8.50
C ILE A 59 2.31 -4.46 -9.19
N TYR A 60 3.13 -3.82 -10.04
CA TYR A 60 2.68 -2.62 -10.76
C TYR A 60 1.55 -2.91 -11.74
N SER A 61 1.44 -4.13 -12.28
CA SER A 61 0.31 -4.52 -13.14
C SER A 61 -1.01 -4.70 -12.37
N LEU A 62 -0.97 -4.75 -11.03
CA LEU A 62 -2.16 -4.82 -10.18
C LEU A 62 -2.64 -3.43 -9.74
N ILE A 63 -1.85 -2.39 -9.97
CA ILE A 63 -2.20 -1.01 -9.64
C ILE A 63 -3.09 -0.48 -10.76
N ASP A 64 -4.28 -0.03 -10.39
CA ASP A 64 -5.18 0.67 -11.30
C ASP A 64 -4.52 1.98 -11.76
N SER A 65 -4.15 2.05 -13.04
CA SER A 65 -3.44 3.19 -13.62
C SER A 65 -4.25 4.49 -13.58
N THR A 66 -5.58 4.40 -13.47
CA THR A 66 -6.45 5.58 -13.30
C THR A 66 -6.32 6.22 -11.92
N LYS A 67 -5.86 5.46 -10.92
CA LYS A 67 -5.59 5.96 -9.56
C LYS A 67 -4.21 6.59 -9.41
N ASP A 68 -3.28 6.25 -10.30
CA ASP A 68 -1.89 6.71 -10.27
C ASP A 68 -1.63 7.92 -11.19
N TRP A 69 -2.69 8.46 -11.82
CA TRP A 69 -2.56 9.15 -13.10
C TRP A 69 -1.61 10.36 -13.11
N HIS A 70 -1.40 11.05 -11.98
CA HIS A 70 -0.53 12.24 -11.88
C HIS A 70 0.31 12.36 -10.59
N ARG A 71 0.41 11.30 -9.78
CA ARG A 71 1.11 11.39 -8.48
C ARG A 71 1.95 10.15 -8.27
N PHE A 72 3.27 10.28 -8.42
CA PHE A 72 4.18 9.33 -7.78
C PHE A 72 3.89 9.35 -6.28
N CYS A 73 3.03 8.43 -5.84
CA CYS A 73 2.54 8.33 -4.48
C CYS A 73 3.39 7.33 -3.73
N ALA A 74 3.88 7.71 -2.55
CA ALA A 74 4.63 6.77 -1.74
C ALA A 74 4.40 6.97 -0.25
N LEU A 75 4.19 5.86 0.47
CA LEU A 75 4.18 5.83 1.92
C LEU A 75 5.59 5.56 2.41
N ARG A 76 6.07 6.46 3.27
CA ARG A 76 7.24 6.21 4.09
C ARG A 76 6.74 5.68 5.43
N PHE A 77 7.05 4.42 5.71
CA PHE A 77 6.99 3.90 7.07
C PHE A 77 8.32 4.28 7.73
N GLU A 78 8.25 4.96 8.88
CA GLU A 78 9.42 5.18 9.74
C GLU A 78 9.73 3.94 10.56
#